data_AF-A0A0F9IFV7-F1
#
_entry.id   AF-A0A0F9IFV7-F1
#
_cell.length_a   1.000
_cell.length_b   1.000
_cell.length_c   1.000
_cell.angle_alpha   90.00
_cell.angle_beta   90.00
_cell.angle_gamma   90.00
#
_symmetry.space_group_name_H-M   'P 1'
#
loop_
_entity.id
_entity.type
_entity.pdbx_description
1 polymer ?
#
loop_
_entity_poly.entity_id
_entity_poly.type
_entity_poly.pdbx_seq_one_letter_code
_entity_poly.pdbx_strand_id
1 'polypeptide(L)'
;LHLARYATRGLARVPGVRLVSPASEEAVASGLVSFSLPSVPPEVMTACLWERGRIVARTVLDPSCTRLSLHVFNTEAEVDSALAIVEEVARRGPPAGELPSARLELQAMVEL
;
A
#
# COMPACT_ATOMS: atom_id res chain seq x y z
N LEU A 1 -5.39 16.24 -4.41
CA LEU A 1 -4.51 15.32 -5.21
C LEU A 1 -3.03 15.40 -4.85
N HIS A 2 -2.56 16.44 -4.14
CA HIS A 2 -1.16 16.60 -3.75
C HIS A 2 -0.54 15.32 -3.14
N LEU A 3 -1.15 14.78 -2.07
CA LEU A 3 -0.64 13.60 -1.37
C LEU A 3 -0.64 12.33 -2.23
N ALA A 4 -1.66 12.14 -3.08
CA ALA A 4 -1.68 11.01 -4.02
C ALA A 4 -0.49 11.08 -4.99
N ARG A 5 -0.21 12.27 -5.56
CA ARG A 5 0.96 12.47 -6.43
C ARG A 5 2.28 12.26 -5.67
N TYR A 6 2.33 12.70 -4.42
CA TYR A 6 3.49 12.51 -3.55
C TYR A 6 3.75 11.01 -3.30
N ALA A 7 2.72 10.26 -2.88
CA ALA A 7 2.79 8.82 -2.66
C ALA A 7 3.16 8.05 -3.94
N THR A 8 2.53 8.37 -5.08
CA THR A 8 2.84 7.73 -6.38
C THR A 8 4.31 7.92 -6.76
N ARG A 9 4.87 9.12 -6.60
CA ARG A 9 6.30 9.39 -6.87
C ARG A 9 7.23 8.70 -5.89
N GLY A 10 6.82 8.49 -4.65
CA GLY A 10 7.58 7.73 -3.65
C GLY A 10 7.59 6.25 -3.99
N LEU A 11 6.42 5.67 -4.22
CA LEU A 11 6.24 4.25 -4.57
C LEU A 11 6.98 3.88 -5.86
N ALA A 12 6.97 4.76 -6.87
CA ALA A 12 7.70 4.55 -8.12
C ALA A 12 9.23 4.40 -7.95
N ARG A 13 9.79 4.84 -6.81
CA ARG A 13 11.22 4.71 -6.50
C ARG A 13 11.55 3.46 -5.69
N VAL A 14 10.54 2.76 -5.16
CA VAL A 14 10.77 1.54 -4.39
C VAL A 14 11.04 0.37 -5.34
N PRO A 15 12.18 -0.34 -5.21
CA PRO A 15 12.51 -1.46 -6.10
C PRO A 15 11.43 -2.54 -6.09
N GLY A 16 11.04 -3.02 -7.27
CA GLY A 16 10.06 -4.10 -7.43
C GLY A 16 8.60 -3.69 -7.29
N VAL A 17 8.30 -2.48 -6.80
CA VAL A 17 6.92 -1.97 -6.76
C VAL A 17 6.41 -1.72 -8.18
N ARG A 18 5.17 -2.14 -8.43
CA ARG A 18 4.40 -1.83 -9.64
C ARG A 18 3.24 -0.93 -9.27
N LEU A 19 3.15 0.22 -9.92
CA LEU A 19 1.98 1.08 -9.82
C LEU A 19 0.84 0.48 -10.64
N VAL A 20 -0.31 0.32 -10.00
CA VAL A 20 -1.56 -0.07 -10.67
C VAL A 20 -2.32 1.16 -11.14
N SER A 21 -2.30 2.23 -10.34
CA SER A 21 -2.84 3.53 -10.73
C SER A 21 -2.02 4.17 -11.86
N PRO A 22 -2.66 4.85 -12.84
CA PRO A 22 -1.94 5.57 -13.90
C PRO A 22 -1.03 6.66 -13.31
N ALA A 23 0.18 6.80 -13.84
CA ALA A 23 1.18 7.75 -13.31
C ALA A 23 0.93 9.20 -13.74
N SER A 24 0.21 9.45 -14.85
CA SER A 24 0.25 10.75 -15.55
C SER A 24 -1.10 11.33 -15.99
N GLU A 25 -2.23 10.72 -15.66
CA GLU A 25 -3.52 11.21 -16.16
C GLU A 25 -4.22 12.13 -15.14
N GLU A 26 -3.99 13.43 -15.25
CA GLU A 26 -4.62 14.45 -14.39
C GLU A 26 -6.15 14.39 -14.40
N ALA A 27 -6.74 13.90 -15.48
CA ALA A 27 -8.20 13.75 -15.64
C ALA A 27 -8.81 12.61 -14.82
N VAL A 28 -8.03 11.58 -14.43
CA VAL A 28 -8.53 10.41 -13.68
C VAL A 28 -7.83 10.20 -12.33
N ALA A 29 -6.90 11.09 -11.97
CA ALA A 29 -6.21 11.05 -10.70
C ALA A 29 -7.20 11.32 -9.54
N SER A 30 -7.20 10.45 -8.54
CA SER A 30 -8.00 10.57 -7.32
C SER A 30 -7.11 10.57 -6.07
N GLY A 31 -7.72 10.59 -4.87
CA GLY A 31 -7.02 10.35 -3.61
C GLY A 31 -6.56 8.90 -3.43
N LEU A 32 -6.88 8.00 -4.37
CA LEU A 32 -6.58 6.58 -4.28
C LEU A 32 -5.28 6.26 -5.04
N VAL A 33 -4.36 5.58 -4.36
CA VAL A 33 -3.10 5.12 -4.94
C VAL A 33 -2.97 3.62 -4.73
N SER A 34 -3.01 2.86 -5.81
CA SER A 34 -2.90 1.40 -5.81
C SER A 34 -1.55 0.95 -6.33
N PHE A 35 -0.91 0.01 -5.62
CA PHE A 35 0.37 -0.57 -5.98
C PHE A 35 0.44 -2.04 -5.60
N SER A 36 1.29 -2.79 -6.27
CA SER A 36 1.63 -4.17 -5.91
C SER A 36 3.15 -4.33 -5.79
N LEU A 37 3.56 -5.28 -4.97
CA LEU A 37 4.94 -5.76 -4.90
C LEU A 37 4.86 -7.24 -5.24
N PRO A 38 5.24 -7.70 -6.45
CA PRO A 38 4.94 -9.06 -6.91
C PRO A 38 5.45 -10.19 -6.02
N SER A 39 6.48 -9.94 -5.21
CA SER A 39 7.03 -10.89 -4.24
C SER A 39 6.25 -10.94 -2.92
N VAL A 40 5.22 -10.11 -2.73
CA VAL A 40 4.47 -9.96 -1.48
C VAL A 40 2.97 -9.87 -1.77
N PRO A 41 2.15 -10.80 -1.25
CA PRO A 41 0.70 -10.72 -1.36
C PRO A 41 0.13 -9.41 -0.78
N PRO A 42 -0.92 -8.82 -1.38
CA PRO A 42 -1.42 -7.51 -0.96
C PRO A 42 -1.96 -7.49 0.48
N GLU A 43 -2.53 -8.60 0.97
CA GLU A 43 -2.98 -8.75 2.36
C GLU A 43 -1.81 -8.74 3.36
N VAL A 44 -0.67 -9.31 2.95
CA VAL A 44 0.57 -9.28 3.75
C VAL A 44 1.14 -7.86 3.81
N MET A 45 1.13 -7.15 2.68
CA MET A 45 1.56 -5.75 2.63
C MET A 45 0.65 -4.85 3.48
N THR A 46 -0.67 -5.00 3.36
CA THR A 46 -1.66 -4.27 4.17
C THR A 46 -1.46 -4.55 5.67
N ALA A 47 -1.23 -5.81 6.04
CA ALA A 47 -0.92 -6.17 7.42
C ALA A 47 0.39 -5.54 7.93
N CYS A 48 1.45 -5.51 7.11
CA CYS A 48 2.71 -4.85 7.47
C CYS A 48 2.52 -3.36 7.74
N LEU A 49 1.72 -2.67 6.92
CA LEU A 49 1.39 -1.25 7.09
C LEU A 49 0.65 -1.00 8.41
N TRP A 50 -0.32 -1.86 8.76
CA TRP A 50 -1.04 -1.78 10.02
C TRP A 50 -0.16 -2.08 11.22
N GLU A 51 0.51 -3.24 11.25
CA GLU A 51 1.23 -3.70 12.44
C GLU A 51 2.44 -2.83 12.77
N ARG A 52 3.12 -2.27 11.77
CA ARG A 52 4.33 -1.45 11.97
C ARG A 52 4.07 0.05 12.10
N GLY A 53 3.06 0.55 11.39
CA GLY A 53 2.81 1.99 11.28
C GLY A 53 1.42 2.44 11.73
N ARG A 54 0.53 1.51 12.08
CA ARG A 54 -0.91 1.79 12.29
C ARG A 54 -1.54 2.48 11.07
N ILE A 55 -1.03 2.16 9.89
CA ILE A 55 -1.49 2.72 8.62
C ILE A 55 -2.57 1.82 8.07
N VAL A 56 -3.79 2.35 8.00
CA VAL A 56 -4.93 1.63 7.40
C VAL A 56 -4.83 1.74 5.88
N ALA A 57 -4.66 0.60 5.23
CA ALA A 57 -4.72 0.44 3.78
C ALA A 57 -5.80 -0.58 3.41
N ARG A 58 -6.09 -0.71 2.11
CA ARG A 58 -7.06 -1.69 1.63
C ARG A 58 -6.40 -2.70 0.71
N THR A 59 -6.60 -3.97 1.00
CA THR A 59 -6.34 -5.07 0.06
C THR A 59 -7.43 -5.11 -1.02
N VAL A 60 -7.03 -5.16 -2.29
CA VAL A 60 -7.91 -5.23 -3.46
C VAL A 60 -7.61 -6.53 -4.21
N LEU A 61 -8.59 -7.43 -4.35
CA LEU A 61 -8.41 -8.79 -4.92
C LEU A 61 -8.10 -8.77 -6.42
N ASP A 62 -8.82 -7.96 -7.17
CA ASP A 62 -8.62 -7.75 -8.60
C ASP A 62 -8.42 -6.24 -8.78
N PRO A 63 -7.18 -5.76 -9.02
CA PRO A 63 -6.05 -6.46 -9.65
C PRO A 63 -4.92 -6.94 -8.72
N SER A 64 -5.25 -7.50 -7.54
CA SER A 64 -4.29 -7.98 -6.53
C SER A 64 -3.27 -6.92 -6.09
N CYS A 65 -3.77 -5.90 -5.39
CA CYS A 65 -2.96 -4.75 -4.99
C CYS A 65 -3.33 -4.21 -3.60
N THR A 66 -2.41 -3.45 -3.01
CA THR A 66 -2.65 -2.63 -1.82
C THR A 66 -2.99 -1.23 -2.25
N ARG A 67 -4.05 -0.66 -1.67
CA ARG A 67 -4.53 0.70 -1.97
C ARG A 67 -4.45 1.61 -0.75
N LEU A 68 -3.80 2.75 -0.93
CA LEU A 68 -3.82 3.87 -0.02
C LEU A 68 -4.96 4.82 -0.39
N SER A 69 -5.74 5.25 0.60
CA SER A 69 -6.84 6.21 0.44
C SER A 69 -6.45 7.52 1.15
N LEU A 70 -5.90 8.46 0.40
CA LEU A 70 -5.36 9.71 0.92
C LEU A 70 -6.38 10.84 0.80
N HIS A 71 -6.56 11.58 1.89
CA HIS A 71 -7.52 12.68 1.98
C HIS A 71 -6.90 13.92 2.66
N VAL A 72 -7.72 14.96 2.87
CA VAL A 72 -7.31 16.26 3.44
C VAL A 72 -6.72 16.17 4.85
N PHE A 73 -7.06 15.12 5.61
CA PHE A 73 -6.56 14.94 6.98
C PHE A 73 -5.21 14.21 7.02
N ASN A 74 -4.73 13.68 5.89
CA ASN A 74 -3.43 13.03 5.86
C ASN A 74 -2.29 14.04 5.72
N THR A 75 -1.09 13.60 6.07
CA THR A 75 0.14 14.43 5.94
C THR A 75 1.20 13.75 5.08
N GLU A 76 2.18 14.52 4.59
CA GLU A 76 3.33 13.94 3.89
C GLU A 76 4.13 12.99 4.79
N ALA A 77 4.25 13.29 6.09
CA ALA A 77 4.96 12.44 7.06
C ALA A 77 4.29 11.06 7.25
N GLU A 78 2.96 11.00 7.19
CA GLU A 78 2.23 9.72 7.19
C GLU A 78 2.49 8.94 5.89
N VAL A 79 2.55 9.63 4.75
CA VAL A 79 2.90 9.01 3.47
C VAL A 79 4.35 8.51 3.51
N ASP A 80 5.29 9.27 4.03
CA ASP A 80 6.70 8.86 4.20
C ASP A 80 6.82 7.62 5.08
N SER A 81 6.02 7.55 6.16
CA SER A 81 5.95 6.37 7.04
C SER A 81 5.46 5.13 6.29
N ALA A 82 4.43 5.27 5.43
CA ALA A 82 3.97 4.19 4.57
C ALA A 82 5.06 3.75 3.59
N LEU A 83 5.71 4.70 2.91
CA LEU A 83 6.78 4.44 1.95
C LEU A 83 7.97 3.73 2.58
N ALA A 84 8.37 4.11 3.79
CA ALA A 84 9.45 3.47 4.52
C ALA A 84 9.15 1.99 4.83
N ILE A 85 7.89 1.68 5.21
CA ILE A 85 7.47 0.29 5.44
C ILE A 85 7.49 -0.51 4.13
N VAL A 86 6.94 0.05 3.05
CA VAL A 86 6.93 -0.61 1.73
C VAL A 86 8.36 -0.86 1.24
N GLU A 87 9.26 0.10 1.39
CA GLU A 87 10.66 -0.03 1.00
C GLU A 87 11.41 -1.08 1.83
N GLU A 88 11.17 -1.11 3.14
CA GLU A 88 11.75 -2.14 4.02
C GLU A 88 11.28 -3.55 3.62
N VAL A 89 9.98 -3.72 3.36
CA VAL A 89 9.41 -4.99 2.90
C VAL A 89 9.95 -5.37 1.51
N ALA A 90 10.13 -4.41 0.60
CA ALA A 90 10.72 -4.66 -0.71
C ALA A 90 12.19 -5.12 -0.62
N ARG A 91 12.96 -4.58 0.33
CA ARG A 91 14.38 -4.94 0.51
C ARG A 91 14.60 -6.23 1.28
N ARG A 92 13.81 -6.46 2.34
CA ARG A 92 14.07 -7.54 3.31
C ARG A 92 13.01 -8.64 3.30
N GLY A 93 11.96 -8.47 2.50
CA GLY A 93 10.77 -9.29 2.57
C GLY A 93 9.85 -8.91 3.74
N PRO A 94 8.66 -9.52 3.81
CA PRO A 94 7.80 -9.42 4.98
C PRO A 94 8.51 -10.03 6.21
N PRO A 95 8.12 -9.63 7.44
CA PRO A 95 8.75 -10.16 8.65
C PRO A 95 8.59 -11.68 8.74
N ALA A 96 9.61 -12.35 9.29
CA ALA A 96 9.52 -13.78 9.62
C ALA A 96 8.60 -13.98 10.84
N GLY A 97 7.49 -14.71 10.66
CA GLY A 97 6.50 -14.97 11.71
C GLY A 97 5.07 -14.86 11.21
N GLU A 98 4.09 -15.10 12.09
CA GLU A 98 2.69 -14.83 11.77
C GLU A 98 2.43 -13.33 11.73
N LEU A 99 1.66 -12.88 10.75
CA LEU A 99 1.02 -11.57 10.70
C LEU A 99 -0.47 -11.79 11.01
N PRO A 100 -0.91 -11.69 12.28
CA PRO A 100 -2.31 -11.93 12.64
C PRO A 100 -3.27 -11.07 11.82
N SER A 101 -2.86 -9.83 11.49
CA SER A 101 -3.68 -8.95 10.66
C SER A 101 -3.82 -9.44 9.22
N ALA A 102 -2.84 -10.15 8.65
CA ALA A 102 -2.96 -10.70 7.30
C ALA A 102 -4.02 -11.82 7.24
N ARG A 103 -4.09 -12.65 8.28
CA ARG A 103 -5.12 -13.70 8.41
C ARG A 103 -6.51 -13.10 8.53
N LEU A 104 -6.66 -12.07 9.36
CA LEU A 104 -7.93 -11.35 9.54
C LEU A 104 -8.38 -10.66 8.25
N GLU A 105 -7.46 -10.00 7.54
CA GLU A 105 -7.74 -9.39 6.22
C GLU A 105 -8.23 -10.46 5.23
N LEU A 106 -7.55 -11.60 5.13
CA LEU A 106 -7.95 -12.67 4.23
C LEU A 106 -9.34 -13.23 4.58
N GLN A 107 -9.63 -13.44 5.87
CA GLN A 107 -10.94 -13.90 6.33
C GLN A 107 -12.05 -12.91 5.99
N ALA A 108 -11.85 -11.62 6.31
CA ALA A 108 -12.80 -10.56 6.00
C ALA A 108 -13.05 -10.41 4.48
N MET A 109 -12.13 -10.85 3.64
CA MET A 109 -12.25 -10.82 2.19
C MET A 109 -12.96 -12.04 1.59
N VAL A 110 -12.94 -13.20 2.25
CA VAL A 110 -13.66 -14.41 1.81
C VAL A 110 -15.15 -14.33 2.10
N GLU A 111 -15.56 -13.51 3.08
CA GLU A 111 -16.95 -13.33 3.51
C GLU A 111 -17.74 -12.29 2.68
N LEU A 112 -17.11 -11.66 1.67
CA LEU A 112 -17.71 -10.68 0.75
C LEU A 112 -18.02 -11.29 -0.62
#